data_AF-A0A9D6W1C0-F1
#
_entry.id   AF-A0A9D6W1C0-F1
#
_cell.length_a   1.000
_cell.length_b   1.000
_cell.length_c   1.000
_cell.angle_alpha   90.00
_cell.angle_beta   90.00
_cell.angle_gamma   90.00
#
_symmetry.space_group_name_H-M   'P 1'
#
loop_
_entity.id
_entity.type
_entity.pdbx_description
1 polymer ?
#
loop_
_entity_poly.entity_id
_entity_poly.type
_entity_poly.pdbx_seq_one_letter_code
_entity_poly.pdbx_strand_id
1 'polypeptide(L)'
;MSELGGEDDQRLEARLADLDRRLRLLEERLRDGEVPAPRPRRAADAPRAPQEAAAPADGRGSRLSRTFELVAVLFGVLAVALLLRTLAEQHWLARSPAATLGLVYCAVLLAAGGATAARRRATGLALAGAGCVLAQAVVVEGYHRYGFPGPLAAWGVLGALALAAVATGRRTRSPALGAVGFVGSLVVAALLDVRGSSPAVPAAWLCGALLLGWAAGGTPRWGWAWWTAQLALGGLLLAWAGTRPGAAGLPALLAAFAALSAAPAALRLVRGGAGTAREAAALPLGWAAAGIAAAWAFGSPAVAPFGA
;
A
#
# COMPACT_ATOMS: atom_id res chain seq x y z
N MET A 1 -41.20 1.54 -33.60
CA MET A 1 -39.86 2.16 -33.70
C MET A 1 -39.88 3.69 -33.62
N SER A 2 -41.01 4.37 -33.36
CA SER A 2 -41.09 5.85 -33.24
C SER A 2 -41.22 6.39 -31.81
N GLU A 3 -41.31 5.54 -30.78
CA GLU A 3 -41.53 6.02 -29.39
C GLU A 3 -40.26 6.51 -28.69
N LEU A 4 -39.08 6.03 -29.10
CA LEU A 4 -37.80 6.43 -28.49
C LEU A 4 -37.34 7.84 -28.87
N GLY A 5 -37.87 8.44 -29.95
CA GLY A 5 -37.54 9.82 -30.33
C GLY A 5 -38.29 10.87 -29.51
N GLY A 6 -39.52 10.57 -29.06
CA GLY A 6 -40.38 11.55 -28.39
C GLY A 6 -39.93 11.92 -26.97
N GLU A 7 -39.33 10.98 -26.23
CA GLU A 7 -38.85 11.25 -24.85
C GLU A 7 -37.62 12.17 -24.83
N ASP A 8 -36.74 12.04 -25.81
CA ASP A 8 -35.55 12.89 -25.91
C ASP A 8 -35.90 14.30 -26.39
N ASP A 9 -36.86 14.44 -27.32
CA ASP A 9 -37.38 15.74 -27.75
C ASP A 9 -38.07 16.49 -26.59
N GLN A 10 -38.89 15.81 -25.79
CA GLN A 10 -39.52 16.42 -24.60
C GLN A 10 -38.50 16.87 -23.55
N ARG A 11 -37.41 16.11 -23.36
CA ARG A 11 -36.32 16.50 -22.46
C ARG A 11 -35.53 17.70 -22.99
N LEU A 12 -35.37 17.80 -24.32
CA LEU A 12 -34.72 18.94 -24.95
C LEU A 12 -35.56 20.21 -24.79
N GLU A 13 -36.87 20.11 -25.06
CA GLU A 13 -37.81 21.23 -24.91
C GLU A 13 -37.87 21.73 -23.47
N ALA A 14 -37.91 20.82 -22.48
CA ALA A 14 -37.89 21.19 -21.07
C ALA A 14 -36.60 21.93 -20.66
N ARG A 15 -35.45 21.51 -21.21
CA ARG A 15 -34.16 22.19 -20.98
C ARG A 15 -34.10 23.56 -21.64
N LEU A 16 -34.60 23.67 -22.86
CA LEU A 16 -34.67 24.95 -23.57
C LEU A 16 -35.56 25.94 -22.82
N ALA A 17 -36.72 25.49 -22.32
CA ALA A 17 -37.62 26.33 -21.52
C ALA A 17 -36.98 26.80 -20.19
N ASP A 18 -36.22 25.94 -19.50
CA ASP A 18 -35.51 26.35 -18.26
C ASP A 18 -34.40 27.37 -18.53
N LEU A 19 -33.65 27.19 -19.63
CA LEU A 19 -32.60 28.13 -20.04
C LEU A 19 -33.18 29.49 -20.41
N ASP A 20 -34.27 29.51 -21.18
CA ASP A 20 -34.94 30.75 -21.59
C ASP A 20 -35.48 31.51 -20.37
N ARG A 21 -36.02 30.78 -19.38
CA ARG A 21 -36.45 31.37 -18.10
C ARG A 21 -35.29 31.99 -17.31
N ARG A 22 -34.13 31.33 -17.28
CA ARG A 22 -32.94 31.87 -16.58
C ARG A 22 -32.35 33.09 -17.28
N LEU A 23 -32.38 33.11 -18.61
CA LEU A 23 -31.95 34.27 -19.40
C LEU A 23 -32.85 35.46 -19.12
N ARG A 24 -34.17 35.30 -19.14
CA ARG A 24 -35.11 36.39 -18.80
C ARG A 24 -34.90 36.95 -17.40
N LEU A 25 -34.66 36.09 -16.40
CA LEU A 25 -34.35 36.53 -15.03
C LEU A 25 -33.02 37.28 -14.93
N LEU A 26 -32.03 36.93 -15.74
CA LEU A 26 -30.75 37.65 -15.79
C LEU A 26 -30.89 38.99 -16.53
N GLU A 27 -31.67 39.03 -17.60
CA GLU A 27 -31.99 40.26 -18.33
C GLU A 27 -32.79 41.25 -17.47
N GLU A 28 -33.80 40.77 -16.73
CA GLU A 28 -34.54 41.58 -15.76
C GLU A 28 -33.60 42.15 -14.69
N ARG A 29 -32.74 41.32 -14.10
CA ARG A 29 -31.77 41.78 -13.08
C ARG A 29 -30.74 42.78 -13.63
N LEU A 30 -30.31 42.62 -14.88
CA LEU A 30 -29.41 43.58 -15.52
C LEU A 30 -30.13 44.91 -15.80
N ARG A 31 -31.40 44.84 -16.23
CA ARG A 31 -32.22 46.00 -16.55
C ARG A 31 -32.58 46.82 -15.32
N ASP A 32 -32.77 46.17 -14.17
CA ASP A 32 -33.05 46.82 -12.89
C ASP A 32 -31.82 47.50 -12.26
N GLY A 33 -30.65 47.43 -12.91
CA GLY A 33 -29.44 48.13 -12.47
C GLY A 33 -28.87 47.61 -11.14
N GLU A 34 -29.41 46.52 -10.59
CA GLU A 34 -28.82 45.78 -9.48
C GLU A 34 -27.62 44.97 -9.97
N VAL A 35 -26.54 45.65 -10.35
CA VAL A 35 -25.22 45.03 -10.40
C VAL A 35 -24.78 44.89 -8.95
N PRO A 36 -24.80 43.68 -8.35
CA PRO A 36 -24.44 43.54 -6.96
C PRO A 36 -22.95 43.86 -6.88
N ALA A 37 -22.61 45.01 -6.30
CA ALA A 37 -21.23 45.38 -6.05
C ALA A 37 -20.56 44.19 -5.35
N PRO A 38 -19.42 43.69 -5.85
CA PRO A 38 -18.77 42.51 -5.30
C PRO A 38 -18.37 42.83 -3.86
N ARG A 39 -19.20 42.40 -2.89
CA ARG A 39 -18.86 42.48 -1.48
C ARG A 39 -17.53 41.77 -1.30
N PRO A 40 -16.51 42.40 -0.69
CA PRO A 40 -15.24 41.73 -0.39
C PRO A 40 -15.56 40.56 0.53
N ARG A 41 -15.60 39.38 -0.08
CA ARG A 41 -15.97 38.12 0.54
C ARG A 41 -14.83 37.77 1.47
N ARG A 42 -15.04 37.93 2.78
CA ARG A 42 -14.21 37.32 3.83
C ARG A 42 -13.88 35.90 3.36
N ALA A 43 -12.59 35.55 3.32
CA ALA A 43 -12.03 34.30 2.81
C ALA A 43 -12.40 33.07 3.68
N ALA A 44 -13.65 32.97 4.11
CA ALA A 44 -14.20 31.86 4.87
C ALA A 44 -15.14 30.98 4.03
N ASP A 45 -15.77 31.52 2.97
CA ASP A 45 -16.67 30.76 2.11
C ASP A 45 -16.53 31.17 0.65
N ALA A 46 -15.42 30.76 0.02
CA ALA A 46 -15.34 30.75 -1.44
C ALA A 46 -16.42 29.77 -1.95
N PRO A 47 -17.35 30.20 -2.81
CA PRO A 47 -18.26 29.28 -3.44
C PRO A 47 -17.39 28.40 -4.32
N ARG A 48 -17.43 27.09 -4.10
CA ARG A 48 -16.91 26.13 -5.08
C ARG A 48 -17.45 26.59 -6.44
N ALA A 49 -16.54 26.84 -7.38
CA ALA A 49 -16.90 27.04 -8.79
C ALA A 49 -18.01 26.04 -9.12
N PRO A 50 -19.11 26.47 -9.78
CA PRO A 50 -20.20 25.58 -10.13
C PRO A 50 -19.54 24.39 -10.79
N GLN A 51 -19.61 23.27 -10.09
CA GLN A 51 -19.09 22.00 -10.53
C GLN A 51 -19.94 21.73 -11.75
N GLU A 52 -19.40 22.12 -12.91
CA GLU A 52 -19.92 21.85 -14.24
C GLU A 52 -20.58 20.50 -14.12
N ALA A 53 -21.91 20.50 -14.28
CA ALA A 53 -22.73 19.32 -14.14
C ALA A 53 -22.17 18.33 -15.15
N ALA A 54 -21.21 17.53 -14.68
CA ALA A 54 -20.56 16.51 -15.46
C ALA A 54 -21.72 15.66 -15.94
N ALA A 55 -22.00 15.77 -17.24
CA ALA A 55 -22.95 14.89 -17.91
C ALA A 55 -22.73 13.50 -17.32
N PRO A 56 -23.77 12.81 -16.83
CA PRO A 56 -23.63 11.59 -16.05
C PRO A 56 -22.74 10.65 -16.85
N ALA A 57 -21.46 10.63 -16.48
CA ALA A 57 -20.44 9.95 -17.24
C ALA A 57 -20.80 8.50 -17.09
N ASP A 58 -21.21 7.86 -18.18
CA ASP A 58 -21.63 6.47 -18.24
C ASP A 58 -20.64 5.60 -17.45
N GLY A 59 -20.97 5.35 -16.18
CA GLY A 59 -20.03 4.85 -15.19
C GLY A 59 -19.58 3.43 -15.49
N ARG A 60 -20.25 2.76 -16.44
CA ARG A 60 -19.93 1.41 -16.92
C ARG A 60 -18.77 1.41 -17.93
N GLY A 61 -18.71 2.38 -18.84
CA GLY A 61 -17.61 2.49 -19.82
C GLY A 61 -16.26 2.76 -19.15
N SER A 62 -16.27 3.55 -18.07
CA SER A 62 -15.03 3.92 -17.35
C SER A 62 -14.43 2.80 -16.49
N ARG A 63 -15.18 1.77 -16.12
CA ARG A 63 -14.65 0.62 -15.37
C ARG A 63 -13.96 -0.39 -16.29
N LEU A 64 -14.59 -0.70 -17.42
CA LEU A 64 -14.04 -1.60 -18.43
C LEU A 64 -12.73 -1.07 -19.03
N SER A 65 -12.68 0.22 -19.36
CA SER A 65 -11.44 0.83 -19.86
C SER A 65 -10.29 0.76 -18.85
N ARG A 66 -10.58 0.96 -17.55
CA ARG A 66 -9.58 0.79 -16.48
C ARG A 66 -9.09 -0.64 -16.35
N THR A 67 -9.98 -1.63 -16.43
CA THR A 67 -9.55 -3.04 -16.36
C THR A 67 -8.67 -3.40 -17.55
N PHE A 68 -9.01 -2.93 -18.76
CA PHE A 68 -8.17 -3.16 -19.94
C PHE A 68 -6.80 -2.47 -19.83
N GLU A 69 -6.74 -1.24 -19.32
CA GLU A 69 -5.48 -0.54 -19.10
C GLU A 69 -4.59 -1.28 -18.09
N LEU A 70 -5.18 -1.78 -16.99
CA LEU A 70 -4.45 -2.59 -16.00
C LEU A 70 -3.94 -3.91 -16.58
N VAL A 71 -4.78 -4.62 -17.33
CA VAL A 71 -4.41 -5.88 -17.99
C VAL A 71 -3.29 -5.63 -19.00
N ALA A 72 -3.39 -4.57 -19.81
CA ALA A 72 -2.34 -4.22 -20.78
C ALA A 72 -1.00 -3.90 -20.11
N VAL A 73 -1.01 -3.15 -18.99
CA VAL A 73 0.21 -2.89 -18.20
C VAL A 73 0.78 -4.20 -17.65
N LEU A 74 -0.08 -5.08 -17.12
CA LEU A 74 0.35 -6.36 -16.57
C LEU A 74 0.99 -7.25 -17.64
N PHE A 75 0.38 -7.33 -18.83
CA PHE A 75 0.93 -8.06 -19.98
C PHE A 75 2.22 -7.45 -20.48
N GLY A 76 2.33 -6.12 -20.56
CA GLY A 76 3.57 -5.45 -20.96
C GLY A 76 4.72 -5.75 -20.00
N VAL A 77 4.44 -5.68 -18.69
CA VAL A 77 5.40 -6.03 -17.64
C VAL A 77 5.81 -7.50 -17.71
N LEU A 78 4.84 -8.40 -17.93
CA LEU A 78 5.09 -9.83 -18.07
C LEU A 78 5.92 -10.15 -19.32
N ALA A 79 5.63 -9.50 -20.44
CA ALA A 79 6.37 -9.68 -21.69
C ALA A 79 7.84 -9.29 -21.53
N VAL A 80 8.12 -8.16 -20.86
CA VAL A 80 9.51 -7.75 -20.58
C VAL A 80 10.19 -8.71 -19.61
N ALA A 81 9.49 -9.18 -18.58
CA ALA A 81 10.03 -10.17 -17.65
C ALA A 81 10.39 -11.49 -18.36
N LEU A 82 9.52 -11.95 -19.26
CA LEU A 82 9.78 -13.14 -20.09
C LEU A 82 10.94 -12.92 -21.05
N LEU A 83 11.04 -11.75 -21.69
CA LEU A 83 12.17 -11.42 -22.57
C LEU A 83 13.51 -11.46 -21.81
N LEU A 84 13.57 -10.84 -20.62
CA LEU A 84 14.76 -10.87 -19.76
C LEU A 84 15.13 -12.29 -19.35
N ARG A 85 14.12 -13.11 -19.05
CA ARG A 85 14.33 -14.53 -18.75
C ARG A 85 14.91 -15.29 -19.94
N THR A 86 14.35 -15.11 -21.15
CA THR A 86 14.84 -15.77 -22.37
C THR A 86 16.29 -15.39 -22.66
N LEU A 87 16.63 -14.10 -22.52
CA LEU A 87 18.01 -13.61 -22.69
C LEU A 87 18.98 -14.21 -21.68
N ALA A 88 18.55 -14.41 -20.43
CA ALA A 88 19.36 -15.06 -19.40
C ALA A 88 19.54 -16.57 -19.68
N GLU A 89 18.49 -17.24 -20.16
CA GLU A 89 18.51 -18.67 -20.50
C GLU A 89 19.42 -18.97 -21.69
N GLN A 90 19.51 -18.09 -22.69
CA GLN A 90 20.39 -18.27 -23.85
C GLN A 90 21.89 -18.01 -23.58
N HIS A 91 22.26 -17.71 -22.33
CA HIS A 91 23.65 -17.41 -21.91
C HIS A 91 24.30 -16.21 -22.61
N TRP A 92 23.51 -15.36 -23.29
CA TRP A 92 24.00 -14.13 -23.91
C TRP A 92 24.47 -13.11 -22.88
N LEU A 93 23.93 -13.19 -21.66
CA LEU A 93 24.40 -12.45 -20.50
C LEU A 93 24.96 -13.42 -19.46
N ALA A 94 26.07 -13.04 -18.84
CA ALA A 94 26.52 -13.69 -17.62
C ALA A 94 25.38 -13.64 -16.56
N ARG A 95 25.33 -14.61 -15.66
CA ARG A 95 24.22 -14.76 -14.70
C ARG A 95 24.06 -13.54 -13.77
N SER A 96 25.17 -12.89 -13.41
CA SER A 96 25.20 -11.70 -12.54
C SER A 96 24.57 -10.43 -13.16
N PRO A 97 24.92 -10.03 -14.40
CA PRO A 97 24.30 -8.85 -15.01
C PRO A 97 22.79 -9.02 -15.28
N ALA A 98 22.30 -10.24 -15.53
CA ALA A 98 20.87 -10.48 -15.75
C ALA A 98 20.02 -10.11 -14.52
N ALA A 99 20.43 -10.55 -13.31
CA ALA A 99 19.74 -10.19 -12.07
C ALA A 99 19.82 -8.69 -11.78
N THR A 100 20.97 -8.07 -12.06
CA THR A 100 21.17 -6.63 -11.89
C THR A 100 20.25 -5.83 -12.82
N LEU A 101 20.16 -6.21 -14.09
CA LEU A 101 19.23 -5.59 -15.05
C LEU A 101 17.77 -5.78 -14.64
N GLY A 102 17.40 -6.95 -14.11
CA GLY A 102 16.08 -7.20 -13.55
C GLY A 102 15.74 -6.25 -12.41
N LEU A 103 16.66 -6.06 -11.45
CA LEU A 103 16.47 -5.11 -10.34
C LEU A 103 16.38 -3.67 -10.82
N VAL A 104 17.24 -3.25 -11.77
CA VAL A 104 17.20 -1.91 -12.38
C VAL A 104 15.85 -1.68 -13.07
N TYR A 105 15.38 -2.67 -13.84
CA TYR A 105 14.07 -2.59 -14.49
C TYR A 105 12.93 -2.44 -13.48
N CYS A 106 12.93 -3.21 -12.40
CA CYS A 106 11.92 -3.10 -11.35
C CYS A 106 11.97 -1.74 -10.63
N ALA A 107 13.18 -1.20 -10.40
CA ALA A 107 13.36 0.14 -9.82
C ALA A 107 12.79 1.23 -10.75
N VAL A 108 13.00 1.10 -12.06
CA VAL A 108 12.42 2.00 -13.07
C VAL A 108 10.89 1.90 -13.05
N LEU A 109 10.31 0.69 -12.99
CA LEU A 109 8.85 0.51 -12.89
C LEU A 109 8.28 1.17 -11.63
N LEU A 110 8.96 1.00 -10.49
CA LEU A 110 8.54 1.61 -9.23
C LEU A 110 8.60 3.15 -9.28
N ALA A 111 9.70 3.70 -9.80
CA ALA A 111 9.89 5.15 -9.93
C ALA A 111 8.90 5.76 -10.95
N ALA A 112 8.76 5.14 -12.13
CA ALA A 112 7.83 5.56 -13.16
C ALA A 112 6.37 5.45 -12.67
N GLY A 113 6.03 4.37 -11.96
CA GLY A 113 4.72 4.19 -11.34
C GLY A 113 4.42 5.28 -10.31
N GLY A 114 5.39 5.60 -9.46
CA GLY A 114 5.28 6.71 -8.50
C GLY A 114 5.12 8.08 -9.15
N ALA A 115 5.85 8.36 -10.23
CA ALA A 115 5.75 9.60 -10.98
C ALA A 115 4.42 9.73 -11.73
N THR A 116 3.98 8.66 -12.40
CA THR A 116 2.73 8.63 -13.17
C THR A 116 1.49 8.62 -12.28
N ALA A 117 1.57 8.09 -11.05
CA ALA A 117 0.46 8.09 -10.10
C ALA A 117 -0.04 9.49 -9.72
N ALA A 118 0.77 10.54 -9.93
CA ALA A 118 0.33 11.93 -9.77
C ALA A 118 -0.68 12.37 -10.84
N ARG A 119 -0.59 11.83 -12.06
CA ARG A 119 -1.46 12.18 -13.19
C ARG A 119 -2.55 11.13 -13.43
N ARG A 120 -2.20 9.85 -13.35
CA ARG A 120 -3.08 8.69 -13.56
C ARG A 120 -2.95 7.72 -12.40
N ARG A 121 -3.75 7.95 -11.36
CA ARG A 121 -3.60 7.27 -10.07
C ARG A 121 -3.70 5.74 -10.16
N ALA A 122 -4.65 5.20 -10.93
CA ALA A 122 -4.83 3.75 -11.03
C ALA A 122 -3.65 3.06 -11.74
N THR A 123 -3.30 3.53 -12.94
CA THR A 123 -2.22 2.98 -13.77
C THR A 123 -0.87 3.10 -13.08
N GLY A 124 -0.56 4.26 -12.49
CA GLY A 124 0.71 4.47 -11.80
C GLY A 124 0.87 3.59 -10.55
N LEU A 125 -0.21 3.38 -9.79
CA LEU A 125 -0.18 2.48 -8.63
C LEU A 125 -0.01 1.01 -9.05
N ALA A 126 -0.65 0.58 -10.14
CA ALA A 126 -0.49 -0.77 -10.67
C ALA A 126 0.94 -1.01 -11.17
N LEU A 127 1.51 -0.04 -11.88
CA LEU A 127 2.89 -0.10 -12.36
C LEU A 127 3.89 -0.17 -11.20
N ALA A 128 3.70 0.67 -10.18
CA ALA A 128 4.54 0.65 -8.98
C ALA A 128 4.40 -0.67 -8.19
N GLY A 129 3.18 -1.18 -8.05
CA GLY A 129 2.91 -2.45 -7.40
C GLY A 129 3.53 -3.63 -8.14
N ALA A 130 3.43 -3.65 -9.46
CA ALA A 130 4.08 -4.65 -10.30
C ALA A 130 5.61 -4.60 -10.16
N GLY A 131 6.19 -3.40 -10.12
CA GLY A 131 7.61 -3.21 -9.82
C GLY A 131 8.04 -3.78 -8.47
N CYS A 132 7.24 -3.60 -7.41
CA CYS A 132 7.49 -4.22 -6.11
C CYS A 132 7.51 -5.75 -6.17
N VAL A 133 6.45 -6.34 -6.73
CA VAL A 133 6.27 -7.79 -6.79
C VAL A 133 7.36 -8.44 -7.64
N LEU A 134 7.71 -7.82 -8.77
CA LEU A 134 8.80 -8.31 -9.61
C LEU A 134 10.15 -8.19 -8.92
N ALA A 135 10.45 -7.07 -8.25
CA ALA A 135 11.71 -6.95 -7.51
C ALA A 135 11.85 -8.04 -6.44
N GLN A 136 10.76 -8.31 -5.71
CA GLN A 136 10.68 -9.40 -4.74
C GLN A 136 10.97 -10.77 -5.39
N ALA A 137 10.32 -11.06 -6.53
CA ALA A 137 10.54 -12.30 -7.27
C ALA A 137 11.98 -12.43 -7.80
N VAL A 138 12.56 -11.35 -8.34
CA VAL A 138 13.94 -11.31 -8.83
C VAL A 138 14.94 -11.56 -7.70
N VAL A 139 14.70 -11.03 -6.50
CA VAL A 139 15.56 -11.30 -5.34
C VAL A 139 15.47 -12.76 -4.90
N VAL A 140 14.26 -13.33 -4.80
CA VAL A 140 14.07 -14.75 -4.42
C VAL A 140 14.74 -15.67 -5.42
N GLU A 141 14.40 -15.53 -6.71
CA GLU A 141 14.91 -16.37 -7.78
C GLU A 141 16.43 -16.20 -7.90
N GLY A 142 16.91 -14.96 -7.86
CA GLY A 142 18.33 -14.66 -7.91
C GLY A 142 19.10 -15.35 -6.80
N TYR A 143 18.58 -15.25 -5.58
CA TYR A 143 19.21 -15.81 -4.40
C TYR A 143 19.25 -17.34 -4.45
N HIS A 144 18.11 -18.00 -4.69
CA HIS A 144 18.04 -19.47 -4.67
C HIS A 144 18.70 -20.13 -5.88
N ARG A 145 18.59 -19.53 -7.07
CA ARG A 145 19.06 -20.15 -8.31
C ARG A 145 20.50 -19.78 -8.66
N TYR A 146 20.93 -18.57 -8.31
CA TYR A 146 22.24 -18.06 -8.71
C TYR A 146 23.15 -17.69 -7.54
N GLY A 147 22.68 -17.75 -6.29
CA GLY A 147 23.43 -17.28 -5.14
C GLY A 147 23.72 -15.76 -5.18
N PHE A 148 22.92 -15.01 -5.96
CA PHE A 148 23.10 -13.58 -6.18
C PHE A 148 21.77 -12.84 -6.10
N PRO A 149 21.64 -11.75 -5.35
CA PRO A 149 22.69 -11.07 -4.59
C PRO A 149 23.12 -11.87 -3.35
N GLY A 150 24.34 -11.63 -2.85
CA GLY A 150 24.79 -12.24 -1.58
C GLY A 150 23.83 -11.86 -0.43
N PRO A 151 23.81 -12.63 0.68
CA PRO A 151 22.80 -12.50 1.74
C PRO A 151 22.55 -11.06 2.18
N LEU A 152 23.61 -10.35 2.60
CA LEU A 152 23.51 -8.96 3.06
C LEU A 152 22.94 -8.02 1.99
N ALA A 153 23.32 -8.21 0.74
CA ALA A 153 22.80 -7.43 -0.37
C ALA A 153 21.33 -7.75 -0.66
N ALA A 154 20.90 -9.01 -0.54
CA ALA A 154 19.48 -9.38 -0.66
C ALA A 154 18.63 -8.67 0.40
N TRP A 155 19.05 -8.71 1.67
CA TRP A 155 18.40 -7.98 2.77
C TRP A 155 18.36 -6.46 2.52
N GLY A 156 19.48 -5.90 2.06
CA GLY A 156 19.59 -4.47 1.72
C GLY A 156 18.62 -4.06 0.61
N VAL A 157 18.53 -4.85 -0.47
CA VAL A 157 17.60 -4.61 -1.59
C VAL A 157 16.15 -4.69 -1.12
N LEU A 158 15.77 -5.69 -0.31
CA LEU A 158 14.40 -5.81 0.21
C LEU A 158 14.04 -4.67 1.15
N GLY A 159 14.99 -4.22 1.96
CA GLY A 159 14.82 -3.06 2.84
C GLY A 159 14.63 -1.77 2.04
N ALA A 160 15.48 -1.52 1.04
CA ALA A 160 15.36 -0.39 0.14
C ALA A 160 14.04 -0.41 -0.65
N LEU A 161 13.61 -1.59 -1.10
CA LEU A 161 12.35 -1.78 -1.81
C LEU A 161 11.15 -1.47 -0.91
N ALA A 162 11.12 -1.99 0.32
CA ALA A 162 10.07 -1.70 1.28
C ALA A 162 10.00 -0.20 1.60
N LEU A 163 11.15 0.44 1.80
CA LEU A 163 11.30 1.88 1.96
C LEU A 163 10.72 2.67 0.78
N ALA A 164 11.11 2.31 -0.44
CA ALA A 164 10.67 2.99 -1.64
C ALA A 164 9.16 2.82 -1.88
N ALA A 165 8.62 1.62 -1.62
CA ALA A 165 7.19 1.33 -1.73
C ALA A 165 6.37 2.11 -0.69
N VAL A 166 6.83 2.17 0.56
CA VAL A 166 6.21 2.97 1.63
C VAL A 166 6.26 4.47 1.30
N ALA A 167 7.42 4.98 0.89
CA ALA A 167 7.58 6.38 0.50
C ALA A 167 6.65 6.75 -0.66
N THR A 168 6.59 5.89 -1.69
CA THR A 168 5.70 6.07 -2.84
C THR A 168 4.23 5.95 -2.43
N GLY A 169 3.89 5.00 -1.57
CA GLY A 169 2.54 4.83 -1.01
C GLY A 169 2.09 6.05 -0.23
N ARG A 170 2.98 6.66 0.57
CA ARG A 170 2.70 7.92 1.28
C ARG A 170 2.49 9.08 0.30
N ARG A 171 3.37 9.24 -0.68
CA ARG A 171 3.28 10.30 -1.69
C ARG A 171 1.99 10.21 -2.51
N THR A 172 1.57 8.99 -2.86
CA THR A 172 0.37 8.72 -3.68
C THR A 172 -0.90 8.50 -2.85
N ARG A 173 -0.80 8.60 -1.51
CA ARG A 173 -1.87 8.32 -0.54
C ARG A 173 -2.52 6.95 -0.77
N SER A 174 -1.72 5.93 -1.12
CA SER A 174 -2.15 4.56 -1.37
C SER A 174 -1.53 3.59 -0.36
N PRO A 175 -2.31 3.08 0.62
CA PRO A 175 -1.80 2.15 1.62
C PRO A 175 -1.47 0.79 1.04
N ALA A 176 -2.24 0.38 0.02
CA ALA A 176 -2.05 -0.90 -0.63
C ALA A 176 -0.63 -1.05 -1.19
N LEU A 177 -0.08 0.01 -1.80
CA LEU A 177 1.28 -0.04 -2.35
C LEU A 177 2.34 -0.21 -1.25
N GLY A 178 2.21 0.55 -0.16
CA GLY A 178 3.09 0.41 1.00
C GLY A 178 2.98 -0.98 1.63
N ALA A 179 1.76 -1.53 1.73
CA ALA A 179 1.52 -2.88 2.23
C ALA A 179 2.16 -3.95 1.35
N VAL A 180 1.93 -3.91 0.04
CA VAL A 180 2.50 -4.90 -0.90
C VAL A 180 4.02 -4.90 -0.86
N GLY A 181 4.64 -3.72 -0.87
CA GLY A 181 6.10 -3.63 -0.77
C GLY A 181 6.63 -4.11 0.58
N PHE A 182 6.01 -3.69 1.67
CA PHE A 182 6.46 -4.02 3.03
C PHE A 182 6.25 -5.49 3.38
N VAL A 183 5.00 -5.97 3.26
CA VAL A 183 4.62 -7.36 3.57
C VAL A 183 5.34 -8.31 2.63
N GLY A 184 5.37 -8.01 1.33
CA GLY A 184 6.09 -8.86 0.37
C GLY A 184 7.59 -8.94 0.67
N SER A 185 8.23 -7.83 1.07
CA SER A 185 9.64 -7.88 1.48
C SER A 185 9.84 -8.72 2.75
N LEU A 186 8.91 -8.68 3.70
CA LEU A 186 8.97 -9.51 4.92
C LEU A 186 8.79 -11.00 4.61
N VAL A 187 7.86 -11.34 3.72
CA VAL A 187 7.66 -12.72 3.26
C VAL A 187 8.90 -13.22 2.53
N VAL A 188 9.45 -12.43 1.61
CA VAL A 188 10.68 -12.79 0.90
C VAL A 188 11.85 -12.93 1.87
N ALA A 189 12.01 -12.01 2.82
CA ALA A 189 13.02 -12.11 3.87
C ALA A 189 12.92 -13.42 4.66
N ALA A 190 11.70 -13.87 4.98
CA ALA A 190 11.49 -15.15 5.64
C ALA A 190 11.80 -16.35 4.72
N LEU A 191 11.49 -16.24 3.41
CA LEU A 191 11.81 -17.29 2.43
C LEU A 191 13.31 -17.42 2.15
N LEU A 192 14.04 -16.30 2.22
CA LEU A 192 15.48 -16.27 2.00
C LEU A 192 16.28 -17.03 3.06
N ASP A 193 15.64 -17.62 4.07
CA ASP A 193 16.23 -18.34 5.20
C ASP A 193 17.61 -18.93 4.87
N VAL A 194 18.61 -18.12 5.15
CA VAL A 194 19.98 -18.44 4.80
C VAL A 194 20.43 -19.42 5.85
N ARG A 195 20.47 -20.71 5.48
CA ARG A 195 21.20 -21.73 6.23
C ARG A 195 22.62 -21.18 6.48
N GLY A 196 22.90 -20.78 7.71
CA GLY A 196 24.20 -20.21 8.12
C GLY A 196 24.29 -18.69 8.26
N SER A 197 23.22 -17.90 8.06
CA SER A 197 23.27 -16.48 8.45
C SER A 197 23.17 -16.31 9.96
N SER A 198 23.96 -15.39 10.51
CA SER A 198 23.82 -14.97 11.91
C SER A 198 22.39 -14.46 12.14
N PRO A 199 21.68 -14.90 13.19
CA PRO A 199 20.33 -14.46 13.49
C PRO A 199 20.22 -12.94 13.74
N ALA A 200 21.34 -12.24 13.97
CA ALA A 200 21.38 -10.81 14.18
C ALA A 200 20.97 -9.99 12.94
N VAL A 201 21.28 -10.45 11.73
CA VAL A 201 20.96 -9.74 10.48
C VAL A 201 19.45 -9.66 10.23
N PRO A 202 18.71 -10.79 10.20
CA PRO A 202 17.25 -10.75 10.05
C PRO A 202 16.59 -10.00 11.22
N ALA A 203 17.11 -10.11 12.45
CA ALA A 203 16.61 -9.37 13.60
C ALA A 203 16.74 -7.84 13.41
N ALA A 204 17.92 -7.35 13.04
CA ALA A 204 18.16 -5.93 12.80
C ALA A 204 17.30 -5.40 11.64
N TRP A 205 17.17 -6.19 10.58
CA TRP A 205 16.32 -5.83 9.44
C TRP A 205 14.84 -5.79 9.82
N LEU A 206 14.36 -6.75 10.61
CA LEU A 206 13.00 -6.77 11.16
C LEU A 206 12.74 -5.54 12.02
N CYS A 207 13.65 -5.19 12.94
CA CYS A 207 13.54 -3.97 13.73
C CYS A 207 13.46 -2.72 12.84
N GLY A 208 14.31 -2.62 11.82
CA GLY A 208 14.30 -1.52 10.86
C GLY A 208 12.99 -1.44 10.07
N ALA A 209 12.50 -2.58 9.57
CA ALA A 209 11.23 -2.69 8.85
C ALA A 209 10.05 -2.25 9.75
N LEU A 210 10.01 -2.74 10.98
CA LEU A 210 8.98 -2.42 11.95
C LEU A 210 8.98 -0.92 12.33
N LEU A 211 10.15 -0.30 12.54
CA LEU A 211 10.28 1.15 12.73
C LEU A 211 9.79 1.93 11.51
N LEU A 212 10.08 1.43 10.31
CA LEU A 212 9.61 2.00 9.06
C LEU A 212 8.09 1.98 8.93
N GLY A 213 7.54 0.81 9.26
CA GLY A 213 6.12 0.56 9.28
C GLY A 213 5.38 1.45 10.28
N TRP A 214 6.00 1.70 11.43
CA TRP A 214 5.52 2.63 12.44
C TRP A 214 5.49 4.08 11.92
N ALA A 215 6.61 4.53 11.33
CA ALA A 215 6.71 5.86 10.73
C ALA A 215 5.73 6.08 9.57
N ALA A 216 5.36 5.01 8.85
CA ALA A 216 4.35 5.04 7.79
C ALA A 216 2.91 5.10 8.32
N GLY A 217 2.64 4.42 9.45
CA GLY A 217 1.31 4.29 10.07
C GLY A 217 0.80 5.53 10.79
N GLY A 218 1.59 6.61 10.89
CA GLY A 218 1.23 7.84 11.59
C GLY A 218 0.05 8.62 10.99
N THR A 219 -0.46 8.24 9.81
CA THR A 219 -1.60 8.96 9.20
C THR A 219 -2.94 8.53 9.82
N PRO A 220 -3.82 9.47 10.21
CA PRO A 220 -5.04 9.17 10.96
C PRO A 220 -6.05 8.29 10.21
N ARG A 221 -5.97 8.25 8.88
CA ARG A 221 -6.88 7.47 8.03
C ARG A 221 -6.55 5.98 7.97
N TRP A 222 -5.37 5.56 8.39
CA TRP A 222 -4.84 4.21 8.13
C TRP A 222 -4.74 3.34 9.39
N GLY A 223 -5.22 3.85 10.53
CA GLY A 223 -4.72 3.48 11.85
C GLY A 223 -5.11 2.14 12.45
N TRP A 224 -5.98 1.34 11.84
CA TRP A 224 -6.39 0.04 12.44
C TRP A 224 -6.03 -1.16 11.57
N ALA A 225 -6.42 -1.15 10.29
CA ALA A 225 -6.08 -2.25 9.37
C ALA A 225 -4.56 -2.39 9.16
N TRP A 226 -3.83 -1.26 9.10
CA TRP A 226 -2.37 -1.27 8.97
C TRP A 226 -1.69 -1.83 10.22
N TRP A 227 -2.17 -1.45 11.39
CA TRP A 227 -1.63 -1.88 12.67
C TRP A 227 -1.91 -3.36 12.94
N THR A 228 -3.12 -3.83 12.67
CA THR A 228 -3.47 -5.25 12.78
C THR A 228 -2.63 -6.09 11.82
N ALA A 229 -2.42 -5.64 10.57
CA ALA A 229 -1.54 -6.31 9.64
C ALA A 229 -0.09 -6.37 10.15
N GLN A 230 0.43 -5.30 10.74
CA GLN A 230 1.77 -5.31 11.33
C GLN A 230 1.89 -6.20 12.56
N LEU A 231 0.89 -6.20 13.44
CA LEU A 231 0.90 -7.04 14.63
C LEU A 231 0.79 -8.51 14.25
N ALA A 232 -0.09 -8.87 13.31
CA ALA A 232 -0.21 -10.22 12.80
C ALA A 232 1.09 -10.69 12.14
N LEU A 233 1.70 -9.83 11.33
CA LEU A 233 2.96 -10.14 10.65
C LEU A 233 4.13 -10.23 11.62
N GLY A 234 4.21 -9.33 12.59
CA GLY A 234 5.19 -9.39 13.68
C GLY A 234 5.03 -10.66 14.52
N GLY A 235 3.79 -11.08 14.79
CA GLY A 235 3.47 -12.35 15.47
C GLY A 235 3.87 -13.58 14.68
N LEU A 236 3.62 -13.60 13.36
CA LEU A 236 4.04 -14.67 12.47
C LEU A 236 5.58 -14.79 12.43
N LEU A 237 6.26 -13.65 12.35
CA LEU A 237 7.72 -13.58 12.33
C LEU A 237 8.33 -13.96 13.68
N LEU A 238 7.64 -13.66 14.78
CA LEU A 238 7.94 -14.13 16.14
C LEU A 238 7.89 -15.65 16.22
N ALA A 239 6.79 -16.25 15.75
CA ALA A 239 6.63 -17.70 15.72
C ALA A 239 7.73 -18.36 14.89
N TRP A 240 8.03 -17.79 13.72
CA TRP A 240 9.11 -18.25 12.86
C TRP A 240 10.49 -18.15 13.53
N ALA A 241 10.82 -17.01 14.16
CA ALA A 241 12.06 -16.83 14.89
C ALA A 241 12.20 -17.81 16.08
N GLY A 242 11.10 -18.08 16.78
CA GLY A 242 11.05 -19.01 17.91
C GLY A 242 11.35 -20.46 17.53
N THR A 243 11.11 -20.87 16.28
CA THR A 243 11.46 -22.21 15.80
C THR A 243 12.97 -22.43 15.57
N ARG A 244 13.81 -21.40 15.75
CA ARG A 244 15.26 -21.52 15.54
C ARG A 244 16.05 -21.74 16.84
N PRO A 245 16.90 -22.79 16.90
CA PRO A 245 17.83 -22.95 18.01
C PRO A 245 18.83 -21.79 18.03
N GLY A 246 18.99 -21.13 19.19
CA GLY A 246 19.90 -19.99 19.39
C GLY A 246 19.26 -18.59 19.34
N ALA A 247 17.95 -18.49 19.10
CA ALA A 247 17.22 -17.22 19.03
C ALA A 247 16.79 -16.64 20.40
N ALA A 248 17.52 -16.92 21.50
CA ALA A 248 17.08 -16.61 22.86
C ALA A 248 16.82 -15.10 23.15
N GLY A 249 17.39 -14.18 22.36
CA GLY A 249 17.18 -12.73 22.51
C GLY A 249 16.09 -12.12 21.61
N LEU A 250 15.66 -12.82 20.56
CA LEU A 250 14.63 -12.36 19.63
C LEU A 250 13.24 -12.17 20.27
N PRO A 251 12.73 -13.07 21.14
CA PRO A 251 11.41 -12.88 21.75
C PRO A 251 11.34 -11.64 22.66
N ALA A 252 12.43 -11.26 23.34
CA ALA A 252 12.47 -10.06 24.18
C ALA A 252 12.41 -8.76 23.35
N LEU A 253 13.17 -8.69 22.25
CA LEU A 253 13.15 -7.54 21.33
C LEU A 253 11.78 -7.37 20.65
N LEU A 254 11.15 -8.49 20.31
CA LEU A 254 9.84 -8.49 19.65
C LEU A 254 8.70 -8.22 20.64
N ALA A 255 8.81 -8.65 21.90
CA ALA A 255 7.89 -8.26 22.97
C ALA A 255 8.00 -6.76 23.28
N ALA A 256 9.22 -6.21 23.31
CA ALA A 256 9.44 -4.78 23.46
C ALA A 256 8.83 -4.00 22.29
N PHE A 257 8.95 -4.51 21.05
CA PHE A 257 8.29 -3.92 19.90
C PHE A 257 6.76 -4.01 19.98
N ALA A 258 6.20 -5.15 20.40
CA ALA A 258 4.75 -5.32 20.62
C ALA A 258 4.21 -4.31 21.65
N ALA A 259 4.96 -4.07 22.73
CA ALA A 259 4.64 -3.04 23.71
C ALA A 259 4.72 -1.62 23.13
N LEU A 260 5.77 -1.32 22.35
CA LEU A 260 5.96 -0.01 21.72
C LEU A 260 4.90 0.30 20.64
N SER A 261 4.46 -0.74 19.92
CA SER A 261 3.41 -0.66 18.90
C SER A 261 2.02 -0.51 19.50
N ALA A 262 1.76 -1.08 20.67
CA ALA A 262 0.50 -0.91 21.40
C ALA A 262 0.37 0.48 22.05
N ALA A 263 1.48 1.12 22.41
CA ALA A 263 1.49 2.43 23.07
C ALA A 263 0.68 3.54 22.35
N PRO A 264 0.82 3.78 21.03
CA PRO A 264 0.01 4.80 20.33
C PRO A 264 -1.48 4.45 20.23
N ALA A 265 -1.84 3.16 20.19
CA ALA A 265 -3.24 2.73 20.25
C ALA A 265 -3.84 3.01 21.63
N ALA A 266 -3.11 2.71 22.70
CA ALA A 266 -3.47 3.06 24.08
C ALA A 266 -3.58 4.59 24.27
N LEU A 267 -2.63 5.36 23.72
CA LEU A 267 -2.64 6.82 23.81
C LEU A 267 -3.84 7.45 23.07
N ARG A 268 -4.28 6.84 21.96
CA ARG A 268 -5.48 7.25 21.23
C ARG A 268 -6.76 6.88 21.96
N LEU A 269 -6.81 5.73 22.63
CA LEU A 269 -7.92 5.35 23.51
C LEU A 269 -8.05 6.32 24.70
N VAL A 270 -6.92 6.74 25.28
CA VAL A 270 -6.88 7.71 26.39
C VAL A 270 -7.29 9.12 25.93
N ARG A 271 -6.88 9.54 24.72
CA ARG A 271 -7.23 10.87 24.17
C ARG A 271 -8.59 10.95 23.47
N GLY A 272 -9.17 9.81 23.08
CA GLY A 272 -10.34 9.73 22.20
C GLY A 272 -11.69 10.08 22.84
N GLY A 273 -11.77 10.24 24.17
CA GLY A 273 -13.02 10.54 24.87
C GLY A 273 -14.03 9.39 24.83
N ALA A 274 -14.81 9.23 25.91
CA ALA A 274 -15.66 8.07 26.18
C ALA A 274 -16.69 7.69 25.08
N GLY A 275 -16.92 8.53 24.08
CA GLY A 275 -17.88 8.28 22.98
C GLY A 275 -17.46 7.20 21.98
N THR A 276 -16.16 6.91 21.82
CA THR A 276 -15.66 5.87 20.89
C THR A 276 -15.25 4.56 21.59
N ALA A 277 -15.29 4.55 22.93
CA ALA A 277 -14.77 3.45 23.74
C ALA A 277 -15.62 2.16 23.66
N ARG A 278 -16.92 2.24 23.37
CA ARG A 278 -17.80 1.05 23.32
C ARG A 278 -17.60 0.18 22.08
N GLU A 279 -17.23 0.76 20.93
CA GLU A 279 -16.90 -0.03 19.73
C GLU A 279 -15.44 -0.52 19.74
N ALA A 280 -14.53 0.22 20.38
CA ALA A 280 -13.12 -0.16 20.46
C ALA A 280 -12.81 -1.20 21.56
N ALA A 281 -13.68 -1.39 22.56
CA ALA A 281 -13.41 -2.28 23.69
C ALA A 281 -13.61 -3.79 23.40
N ALA A 282 -14.31 -4.16 22.33
CA ALA A 282 -14.71 -5.56 22.12
C ALA A 282 -13.64 -6.45 21.45
N LEU A 283 -12.56 -5.89 20.87
CA LEU A 283 -11.64 -6.67 20.02
C LEU A 283 -10.15 -6.63 20.42
N PRO A 284 -9.51 -5.53 20.88
CA PRO A 284 -8.03 -5.51 20.94
C PRO A 284 -7.41 -6.17 22.18
N LEU A 285 -8.13 -6.25 23.31
CA LEU A 285 -7.59 -6.87 24.53
C LEU A 285 -7.46 -8.40 24.40
N GLY A 286 -8.38 -9.04 23.68
CA GLY A 286 -8.34 -10.49 23.44
C GLY A 286 -7.15 -10.91 22.59
N TRP A 287 -6.79 -10.16 21.55
CA TRP A 287 -5.69 -10.51 20.66
C TRP A 287 -4.31 -10.18 21.24
N ALA A 288 -4.18 -9.11 22.03
CA ALA A 288 -2.95 -8.83 22.77
C ALA A 288 -2.71 -9.88 23.88
N ALA A 289 -3.77 -10.25 24.62
CA ALA A 289 -3.70 -11.32 25.61
C ALA A 289 -3.43 -12.69 24.96
N ALA A 290 -4.02 -12.99 23.80
CA ALA A 290 -3.76 -14.23 23.06
C ALA A 290 -2.33 -14.27 22.48
N GLY A 291 -1.80 -13.15 22.00
CA GLY A 291 -0.40 -13.06 21.54
C GLY A 291 0.61 -13.22 22.66
N ILE A 292 0.35 -12.62 23.83
CA ILE A 292 1.18 -12.78 25.04
C ILE A 292 1.06 -14.21 25.59
N ALA A 293 -0.15 -14.79 25.65
CA ALA A 293 -0.38 -16.16 26.10
C ALA A 293 0.23 -17.20 25.16
N ALA A 294 0.19 -16.98 23.84
CA ALA A 294 0.88 -17.83 22.86
C ALA A 294 2.40 -17.72 23.00
N ALA A 295 2.96 -16.51 23.16
CA ALA A 295 4.39 -16.32 23.41
C ALA A 295 4.85 -16.98 24.73
N TRP A 296 4.00 -17.00 25.76
CA TRP A 296 4.27 -17.66 27.03
C TRP A 296 4.13 -19.19 26.95
N ALA A 297 3.12 -19.70 26.26
CA ALA A 297 2.87 -21.13 26.09
C ALA A 297 3.96 -21.82 25.25
N PHE A 298 4.50 -21.14 24.25
CA PHE A 298 5.60 -21.67 23.42
C PHE A 298 7.00 -21.34 23.95
N GLY A 299 7.11 -20.44 24.95
CA GLY A 299 8.37 -20.03 25.57
C GLY A 299 8.71 -20.77 26.86
N SER A 300 7.85 -21.64 27.38
CA SER A 300 8.17 -22.44 28.57
C SER A 300 9.13 -23.58 28.18
N PRO A 301 10.39 -23.57 28.66
CA PRO A 301 11.24 -24.74 28.52
C PRO A 301 10.64 -25.82 29.43
N ALA A 302 9.88 -26.75 28.85
CA ALA A 302 9.67 -28.04 29.49
C ALA A 302 11.05 -28.69 29.60
N VAL A 303 11.66 -28.50 30.77
CA VAL A 303 12.87 -29.19 31.21
C VAL A 303 12.56 -30.68 31.18
N ALA A 304 12.98 -31.34 30.11
CA ALA A 304 13.16 -32.78 30.12
C ALA A 304 14.56 -33.04 30.68
N PRO A 305 14.70 -33.70 31.84
CA PRO A 305 15.98 -34.20 32.30
C PRO A 305 16.34 -35.42 31.47
N PHE A 306 17.12 -35.25 30.41
CA PHE A 306 17.83 -36.39 29.83
C PHE A 306 19.12 -36.59 30.62
N GLY A 307 19.03 -37.55 31.55
CA GLY A 307 20.19 -38.22 32.11
C GLY A 307 20.76 -39.25 31.14
N ALA A 308 22.06 -39.49 31.34
CA ALA A 308 22.93 -40.58 30.85
C ALA A 308 23.15 -40.69 29.34
#